data_AF-A0A534RQ06-F1
#
_entry.id   AF-A0A534RQ06-F1
#
_cell.length_a   1.000
_cell.length_b   1.000
_cell.length_c   1.000
_cell.angle_alpha   90.00
_cell.angle_beta   90.00
_cell.angle_gamma   90.00
#
_symmetry.space_group_name_H-M   'P 1'
#
loop_
_entity.id
_entity.type
_entity.pdbx_description
1 polymer ?
#
loop_
_entity_poly.entity_id
_entity_poly.type
_entity_poly.pdbx_seq_one_letter_code
_entity_poly.pdbx_strand_id
1 'polypeptide(L)'
;MQEQRLSEIQQALRQEGLQGWLFYDFRGSDPLAYRILGLDPAEISTRRWYYFIPAQGEPVGIVSTVEPHRLDALPGRKRVFLSWQQLQECLAETLRRVRRVAMQYSPGNAIPYVSRVDAGTIELIRQLGVEVVSSADLVQRFEAVWTPAQWQSHLRAARGVRETVDEAFAYIRQHTQVTEYAMQQFILERFAARGLTTYHPPIVAVNAHGAD
;
A
#
# COMPACT_ATOMS: atom_id res chain seq x y z
N MET A 1 -15.94 4.17 3.36
CA MET A 1 -14.90 5.23 3.31
C MET A 1 -15.50 6.55 3.78
N GLN A 2 -14.78 7.33 4.61
CA GLN A 2 -15.23 8.65 5.07
C GLN A 2 -15.19 9.69 3.94
N GLU A 3 -16.13 10.62 3.92
CA GLU A 3 -16.26 11.68 2.88
C GLU A 3 -14.99 12.55 2.78
N GLN A 4 -14.37 12.87 3.92
CA GLN A 4 -13.12 13.62 3.97
C GLN A 4 -11.99 12.90 3.20
N ARG A 5 -11.83 11.58 3.38
CA ARG A 5 -10.78 10.80 2.70
C ARG A 5 -11.01 10.74 1.19
N LEU A 6 -12.26 10.63 0.76
CA LEU A 6 -12.61 10.72 -0.67
C LEU A 6 -12.20 12.09 -1.24
N SER A 7 -12.55 13.18 -0.55
CA SER A 7 -12.21 14.54 -0.97
C SER A 7 -10.69 14.74 -1.13
N GLU A 8 -9.91 14.22 -0.19
CA GLU A 8 -8.44 14.26 -0.24
C GLU A 8 -7.87 13.50 -1.43
N ILE A 9 -8.38 12.28 -1.71
CA ILE A 9 -7.98 11.50 -2.89
C ILE A 9 -8.29 12.28 -4.17
N GLN A 10 -9.50 12.83 -4.28
CA GLN A 10 -9.90 13.61 -5.45
C GLN A 10 -9.05 14.88 -5.62
N GLN A 11 -8.65 15.52 -4.53
CA GLN A 11 -7.73 16.65 -4.57
C GLN A 11 -6.34 16.24 -5.05
N ALA A 12 -5.79 15.13 -4.55
CA ALA A 12 -4.49 14.62 -5.00
C ALA A 12 -4.51 14.28 -6.49
N LEU A 13 -5.56 13.61 -6.97
CA LEU A 13 -5.75 13.31 -8.38
C LEU A 13 -5.71 14.57 -9.25
N ARG A 14 -6.38 15.65 -8.83
CA ARG A 14 -6.35 16.94 -9.53
C ARG A 14 -4.94 17.56 -9.54
N GLN A 15 -4.21 17.47 -8.43
CA GLN A 15 -2.85 18.00 -8.32
C GLN A 15 -1.86 17.27 -9.23
N GLU A 16 -2.04 15.97 -9.41
CA GLU A 16 -1.21 15.13 -10.30
C GLU A 16 -1.67 15.15 -11.77
N GLY A 17 -2.72 15.92 -12.10
CA GLY A 17 -3.27 15.98 -13.46
C GLY A 17 -3.90 14.66 -13.92
N LEU A 18 -4.40 13.86 -12.97
CA LEU A 18 -5.06 12.58 -13.22
C LEU A 18 -6.58 12.76 -13.22
N GLN A 19 -7.27 11.99 -14.05
CA GLN A 19 -8.74 12.05 -14.13
C GLN A 19 -9.43 11.04 -13.21
N GLY A 20 -8.68 10.09 -12.66
CA GLY A 20 -9.16 9.21 -11.62
C GLY A 20 -8.16 8.13 -11.21
N TRP A 21 -8.53 7.39 -10.17
CA TRP A 21 -7.83 6.20 -9.69
C TRP A 21 -8.75 5.01 -9.89
N LEU A 22 -8.30 4.02 -10.66
CA LEU A 22 -9.00 2.77 -10.86
C LEU A 22 -8.35 1.67 -10.01
N PHE A 23 -9.05 1.26 -8.96
CA PHE A 23 -8.68 0.10 -8.15
C PHE A 23 -9.22 -1.18 -8.79
N TYR A 24 -8.48 -2.26 -8.63
CA TYR A 24 -8.82 -3.59 -9.10
C TYR A 24 -8.32 -4.61 -8.09
N ASP A 25 -9.11 -5.65 -7.88
CA ASP A 25 -8.66 -6.84 -7.16
C ASP A 25 -9.30 -8.11 -7.71
N PHE A 26 -8.56 -9.20 -7.62
CA PHE A 26 -9.07 -10.56 -7.72
C PHE A 26 -8.35 -11.43 -6.68
N ARG A 27 -9.10 -11.96 -5.71
CA ARG A 27 -8.59 -12.86 -4.65
C ARG A 27 -7.49 -12.23 -3.79
N GLY A 28 -7.59 -10.93 -3.49
CA GLY A 28 -6.61 -10.24 -2.64
C GLY A 28 -5.27 -10.01 -3.32
N SER A 29 -5.26 -9.91 -4.65
CA SER A 29 -4.08 -9.55 -5.45
C SER A 29 -3.52 -8.17 -5.10
N ASP A 30 -4.38 -7.24 -4.69
CA ASP A 30 -3.98 -5.87 -4.34
C ASP A 30 -4.33 -5.51 -2.89
N PRO A 31 -3.44 -5.84 -1.92
CA PRO A 31 -3.67 -5.46 -0.53
C PRO A 31 -3.58 -3.94 -0.28
N LEU A 32 -3.05 -3.14 -1.23
CA LEU A 32 -3.06 -1.67 -1.12
C LEU A 32 -4.48 -1.14 -1.30
N ALA A 33 -5.26 -1.70 -2.23
CA ALA A 33 -6.64 -1.29 -2.43
C ALA A 33 -7.46 -1.41 -1.14
N TYR A 34 -7.29 -2.51 -0.40
CA TYR A 34 -7.99 -2.73 0.86
C TYR A 34 -7.67 -1.66 1.91
N ARG A 35 -6.39 -1.35 2.11
CA ARG A 35 -5.96 -0.36 3.12
C ARG A 35 -6.32 1.06 2.71
N ILE A 36 -6.18 1.40 1.42
CA ILE A 36 -6.48 2.74 0.91
C ILE A 36 -8.00 3.01 0.96
N LEU A 37 -8.83 2.03 0.59
CA LEU A 37 -10.29 2.16 0.56
C LEU A 37 -10.94 1.89 1.93
N GLY A 38 -10.20 1.33 2.88
CA GLY A 38 -10.70 0.94 4.20
C GLY A 38 -11.64 -0.26 4.14
N LEU A 39 -11.32 -1.25 3.31
CA LEU A 39 -12.02 -2.54 3.22
C LEU A 39 -11.40 -3.53 4.21
N ASP A 40 -12.21 -4.49 4.67
CA ASP A 40 -11.74 -5.56 5.55
C ASP A 40 -10.84 -6.55 4.75
N PRO A 41 -9.56 -6.74 5.12
CA PRO A 41 -8.69 -7.70 4.43
C PRO A 41 -9.12 -9.16 4.62
N ALA A 42 -9.96 -9.49 5.61
CA ALA A 42 -10.53 -10.83 5.77
C ALA A 42 -11.62 -11.11 4.72
N GLU A 43 -12.19 -10.06 4.12
CA GLU A 43 -13.20 -10.16 3.07
C GLU A 43 -12.56 -10.37 1.68
N ILE A 44 -11.93 -11.53 1.48
CA ILE A 44 -11.36 -11.89 0.19
C ILE A 44 -12.49 -12.14 -0.83
N SER A 45 -12.44 -11.46 -1.97
CA SER A 45 -13.39 -11.68 -3.06
C SER A 45 -12.92 -12.81 -3.98
N THR A 46 -13.83 -13.71 -4.35
CA THR A 46 -13.54 -14.80 -5.30
C THR A 46 -13.82 -14.40 -6.74
N ARG A 47 -14.32 -13.18 -6.96
CA ARG A 47 -14.60 -12.57 -8.27
C ARG A 47 -13.86 -11.25 -8.37
N ARG A 48 -13.55 -10.84 -9.59
CA ARG A 48 -12.91 -9.54 -9.77
C ARG A 48 -13.91 -8.41 -9.51
N TRP A 49 -13.41 -7.32 -8.94
CA TRP A 49 -14.14 -6.07 -8.81
C TRP A 49 -13.27 -4.89 -9.21
N TYR A 50 -13.91 -3.78 -9.53
CA TYR A 50 -13.25 -2.51 -9.80
C TYR A 50 -13.91 -1.40 -8.99
N TYR A 51 -13.12 -0.44 -8.55
CA TYR A 51 -13.63 0.76 -7.91
C TYR A 51 -12.93 1.97 -8.51
N PHE A 52 -13.69 2.84 -9.16
CA PHE A 52 -13.19 4.04 -9.81
C PHE A 52 -13.49 5.26 -8.96
N ILE A 53 -12.45 5.97 -8.52
CA ILE A 53 -12.57 7.28 -7.90
C ILE A 53 -12.21 8.34 -8.96
N PRO A 54 -13.18 9.08 -9.50
CA PRO A 54 -12.86 10.16 -10.44
C PRO A 54 -12.25 11.34 -9.70
N ALA A 55 -11.44 12.14 -10.39
CA ALA A 55 -10.90 13.39 -9.83
C ALA A 55 -11.99 14.41 -9.46
N GLN A 56 -13.18 14.31 -10.06
CA GLN A 56 -14.37 15.07 -9.70
C GLN A 56 -15.62 14.20 -9.93
N GLY A 57 -16.60 14.31 -9.04
CA GLY A 57 -17.86 13.57 -9.12
C GLY A 57 -17.90 12.31 -8.27
N GLU A 58 -18.88 11.46 -8.56
CA GLU A 58 -19.22 10.30 -7.74
C GLU A 58 -18.36 9.06 -8.12
N PRO A 59 -17.81 8.34 -7.14
CA PRO A 59 -17.14 7.05 -7.38
C PRO A 59 -18.08 5.99 -7.98
N VAL A 60 -17.48 5.00 -8.65
CA VAL A 60 -18.22 3.90 -9.28
C VAL A 60 -17.60 2.56 -8.92
N GLY A 61 -18.38 1.70 -8.25
CA GLY A 61 -18.04 0.29 -8.06
C GLY A 61 -18.57 -0.58 -9.20
N ILE A 62 -17.79 -1.57 -9.63
CA ILE A 62 -18.20 -2.56 -10.64
C ILE A 62 -17.96 -3.95 -10.02
N VAL A 63 -19.04 -4.70 -9.82
CA VAL A 63 -19.01 -5.98 -9.10
C VAL A 63 -19.74 -7.10 -9.84
N SER A 64 -19.39 -8.33 -9.52
CA SER A 64 -20.05 -9.52 -10.07
C SER A 64 -21.42 -9.75 -9.43
N THR A 65 -22.41 -10.22 -10.20
CA THR A 65 -23.72 -10.66 -9.68
C THR A 65 -23.62 -11.73 -8.58
N VAL A 66 -22.55 -12.54 -8.60
CA VAL A 66 -22.27 -13.58 -7.58
C VAL A 66 -21.88 -13.00 -6.23
N GLU A 67 -21.26 -11.81 -6.21
CA GLU A 67 -20.85 -11.12 -4.98
C GLU A 67 -21.33 -9.66 -5.02
N PRO A 68 -22.66 -9.42 -5.05
CA PRO A 68 -23.24 -8.11 -5.36
C PRO A 68 -23.09 -7.09 -4.22
N HIS A 69 -22.78 -7.57 -3.01
CA HIS A 69 -22.56 -6.78 -1.80
C HIS A 69 -21.11 -6.26 -1.67
N ARG A 70 -20.23 -6.66 -2.59
CA ARG A 70 -18.86 -6.14 -2.57
C ARG A 70 -18.89 -4.63 -2.78
N LEU A 71 -18.04 -3.94 -2.02
CA LEU A 71 -17.90 -2.48 -2.03
C LEU A 71 -19.10 -1.71 -1.44
N ASP A 72 -20.06 -2.36 -0.77
CA ASP A 72 -21.25 -1.69 -0.18
C ASP A 72 -20.88 -0.64 0.88
N ALA A 73 -19.74 -0.82 1.56
CA ALA A 73 -19.22 0.13 2.54
C ALA A 73 -18.53 1.36 1.90
N LEU A 74 -18.37 1.38 0.57
CA LEU A 74 -17.76 2.48 -0.17
C LEU A 74 -18.84 3.39 -0.77
N PRO A 75 -18.61 4.72 -0.79
CA PRO A 75 -19.55 5.66 -1.36
C PRO A 75 -19.62 5.52 -2.89
N GLY A 76 -20.72 6.03 -3.45
CA GLY A 76 -20.94 6.13 -4.87
C GLY A 76 -21.88 5.07 -5.42
N ARG A 77 -22.02 5.06 -6.75
CA ARG A 77 -22.93 4.16 -7.44
C ARG A 77 -22.27 2.83 -7.76
N LYS A 78 -23.08 1.79 -7.91
CA LYS A 78 -22.62 0.44 -8.22
C LYS A 78 -23.21 -0.05 -9.55
N ARG A 79 -22.37 -0.69 -10.35
CA ARG A 79 -22.73 -1.41 -11.57
C ARG A 79 -22.45 -2.89 -11.34
N VAL A 80 -23.33 -3.74 -11.87
CA VAL A 80 -23.22 -5.19 -11.69
C VAL A 80 -23.07 -5.86 -13.05
N PHE A 81 -22.15 -6.82 -13.16
CA PHE A 81 -21.94 -7.62 -14.37
C PHE A 81 -22.13 -9.10 -14.10
N LEU A 82 -22.58 -9.85 -15.09
CA LEU A 82 -22.63 -11.31 -15.09
C LEU A 82 -21.59 -11.89 -16.05
N SER A 83 -21.52 -11.37 -17.28
CA SER A 83 -20.59 -11.85 -18.32
C SER A 83 -19.33 -10.99 -18.43
N TRP A 84 -18.32 -11.49 -19.12
CA TRP A 84 -17.12 -10.70 -19.39
C TRP A 84 -17.39 -9.53 -20.35
N GLN A 85 -18.35 -9.67 -21.28
CA GLN A 85 -18.77 -8.58 -22.17
C GLN A 85 -19.41 -7.44 -21.36
N GLN A 86 -20.34 -7.77 -20.45
CA GLN A 86 -20.97 -6.78 -19.58
C GLN A 86 -19.97 -6.07 -18.67
N LEU A 87 -18.93 -6.77 -18.19
CA LEU A 87 -17.85 -6.10 -17.46
C LEU A 87 -17.14 -5.08 -18.35
N GLN A 88 -16.79 -5.45 -19.58
CA GLN A 88 -16.12 -4.55 -20.51
C GLN A 88 -17.00 -3.33 -20.84
N GLU A 89 -18.30 -3.52 -21.03
CA GLU A 89 -19.28 -2.44 -21.19
C GLU A 89 -19.30 -1.53 -19.95
N CYS A 90 -19.38 -2.09 -18.75
CA CYS A 90 -19.35 -1.32 -17.50
C CYS A 90 -18.06 -0.49 -17.36
N LEU A 91 -16.90 -1.05 -17.71
CA LEU A 91 -15.62 -0.35 -17.70
C LEU A 91 -15.60 0.75 -18.77
N ALA A 92 -16.03 0.45 -19.99
CA ALA A 92 -16.09 1.41 -21.09
C ALA A 92 -17.00 2.60 -20.77
N GLU A 93 -18.16 2.36 -20.16
CA GLU A 93 -19.06 3.43 -19.73
C GLU A 93 -18.49 4.25 -18.58
N THR A 94 -17.88 3.59 -17.60
CA THR A 94 -17.29 4.25 -16.42
C THR A 94 -16.12 5.15 -16.82
N LEU A 95 -15.33 4.71 -17.81
CA LEU A 95 -14.12 5.40 -18.28
C LEU A 95 -14.34 6.21 -19.57
N ARG A 96 -15.58 6.34 -20.08
CA ARG A 96 -15.88 6.92 -21.41
C ARG A 96 -15.26 8.29 -21.67
N ARG A 97 -15.17 9.14 -20.64
CA ARG A 97 -14.62 10.50 -20.71
C ARG A 97 -13.26 10.63 -20.01
N VAL A 98 -12.67 9.49 -19.67
CA VAL A 98 -11.39 9.38 -18.99
C VAL A 98 -10.34 9.00 -20.05
N ARG A 99 -9.20 9.68 -19.99
CA ARG A 99 -8.03 9.52 -20.85
C ARG A 99 -6.84 9.05 -20.07
N ARG A 100 -6.77 9.34 -18.77
CA ARG A 100 -5.61 9.03 -17.92
C ARG A 100 -6.04 8.63 -16.52
N VAL A 101 -5.67 7.43 -16.09
CA VAL A 101 -5.95 6.89 -14.75
C VAL A 101 -4.70 6.37 -14.07
N ALA A 102 -4.64 6.52 -12.76
CA ALA A 102 -3.71 5.78 -11.92
C ALA A 102 -4.28 4.39 -11.62
N MET A 103 -3.39 3.40 -11.60
CA MET A 103 -3.64 2.03 -11.11
C MET A 103 -2.40 1.56 -10.35
N GLN A 104 -2.52 0.50 -9.55
CA GLN A 104 -1.41 -0.22 -8.90
C GLN A 104 -0.59 -0.97 -9.96
N TYR A 105 0.07 -0.18 -10.79
CA TYR A 105 0.90 -0.52 -11.92
C TYR A 105 2.26 0.12 -11.71
N SER A 106 3.34 -0.60 -12.03
CA SER A 106 4.69 -0.05 -12.02
C SER A 106 5.37 -0.32 -13.36
N PRO A 107 5.63 0.72 -14.19
CA PRO A 107 6.37 0.57 -15.44
C PRO A 107 7.72 -0.13 -15.20
N GLY A 108 8.00 -1.16 -15.99
CA GLY A 108 9.23 -1.95 -15.85
C GLY A 108 9.38 -2.67 -14.50
N ASN A 109 8.29 -2.79 -13.73
CA ASN A 109 8.32 -3.29 -12.35
C ASN A 109 9.32 -2.52 -11.46
N ALA A 110 9.48 -1.21 -11.68
CA ALA A 110 10.43 -0.37 -10.95
C ALA A 110 10.16 -0.32 -9.43
N ILE A 111 8.89 -0.50 -9.03
CA ILE A 111 8.44 -0.54 -7.62
C ILE A 111 7.56 -1.79 -7.44
N PRO A 112 8.15 -2.94 -7.07
CA PRO A 112 7.42 -4.21 -6.93
C PRO A 112 6.24 -4.15 -5.96
N TYR A 113 6.33 -3.32 -4.91
CA TYR A 113 5.23 -3.14 -3.96
C TYR A 113 3.96 -2.55 -4.59
N VAL A 114 4.11 -1.73 -5.65
CA VAL A 114 3.01 -1.09 -6.37
C VAL A 114 2.55 -1.93 -7.57
N SER A 115 3.37 -2.84 -8.09
CA SER A 115 3.02 -3.70 -9.24
C SER A 115 2.04 -4.81 -8.84
N ARG A 116 0.75 -4.49 -8.67
CA ARG A 116 -0.28 -5.42 -8.18
C ARG A 116 -1.32 -5.82 -9.22
N VAL A 117 -1.64 -4.93 -10.15
CA VAL A 117 -2.61 -5.21 -11.22
C VAL A 117 -1.94 -6.09 -12.26
N ASP A 118 -2.61 -7.19 -12.63
CA ASP A 118 -2.09 -8.10 -13.65
C ASP A 118 -2.04 -7.46 -15.04
N ALA A 119 -1.11 -7.93 -15.88
CA ALA A 119 -0.87 -7.35 -17.19
C ALA A 119 -2.11 -7.38 -18.10
N GLY A 120 -2.91 -8.45 -18.05
CA GLY A 120 -4.12 -8.59 -18.86
C GLY A 120 -5.18 -7.55 -18.49
N THR A 121 -5.31 -7.22 -17.21
CA THR A 121 -6.17 -6.12 -16.74
C THR A 121 -5.65 -4.76 -17.22
N ILE A 122 -4.33 -4.52 -17.18
CA ILE A 122 -3.74 -3.28 -17.72
C ILE A 122 -3.99 -3.14 -19.23
N GLU A 123 -3.82 -4.23 -19.99
CA GLU A 123 -4.11 -4.28 -21.43
C GLU A 123 -5.59 -3.98 -21.72
N LEU A 124 -6.50 -4.58 -20.96
CA LEU A 124 -7.94 -4.33 -21.08
C LEU A 124 -8.28 -2.85 -20.92
N ILE A 125 -7.73 -2.18 -19.90
CA ILE A 125 -7.99 -0.75 -19.70
C ILE A 125 -7.39 0.09 -20.83
N ARG A 126 -6.20 -0.25 -21.32
CA ARG A 126 -5.57 0.44 -22.45
C ARG A 126 -6.35 0.29 -23.75
N GLN A 127 -6.98 -0.85 -24.01
CA GLN A 127 -7.84 -1.08 -25.17
C GLN A 127 -9.05 -0.13 -25.22
N LEU A 128 -9.46 0.44 -24.09
CA LEU A 128 -10.50 1.46 -24.00
C LEU A 128 -10.01 2.87 -24.38
N GLY A 129 -8.75 3.00 -24.80
CA GLY A 129 -8.12 4.29 -25.12
C GLY A 129 -7.72 5.11 -23.89
N VAL A 130 -7.51 4.43 -22.76
CA VAL A 130 -7.11 5.05 -21.48
C VAL A 130 -5.63 4.81 -21.23
N GLU A 131 -4.87 5.88 -20.99
CA GLU A 131 -3.51 5.82 -20.48
C GLU A 131 -3.52 5.37 -19.02
N VAL A 132 -2.83 4.27 -18.73
CA VAL A 132 -2.64 3.77 -17.37
C VAL A 132 -1.26 4.19 -16.87
N VAL A 133 -1.25 4.97 -15.79
CA VAL A 133 -0.03 5.41 -15.09
C VAL A 133 0.10 4.76 -13.72
N SER A 134 1.30 4.83 -13.15
CA SER A 134 1.56 4.30 -11.82
C SER A 134 0.81 5.09 -10.75
N SER A 135 0.26 4.40 -9.75
CA SER A 135 -0.30 5.00 -8.54
C SER A 135 0.75 5.20 -7.44
N ALA A 136 2.05 5.04 -7.71
CA ALA A 136 3.10 5.03 -6.69
C ALA A 136 3.07 6.28 -5.78
N ASP A 137 2.96 7.48 -6.37
CA ASP A 137 2.94 8.75 -5.62
C ASP A 137 1.68 8.87 -4.77
N LEU A 138 0.52 8.49 -5.32
CA LEU A 138 -0.74 8.43 -4.59
C LEU A 138 -0.69 7.40 -3.44
N VAL A 139 -0.13 6.22 -3.68
CA VAL A 139 0.06 5.19 -2.66
C VAL A 139 0.93 5.73 -1.54
N GLN A 140 2.06 6.38 -1.85
CA GLN A 140 2.91 7.00 -0.84
C GLN A 140 2.12 7.98 0.04
N ARG A 141 1.26 8.80 -0.57
CA ARG A 141 0.45 9.80 0.16
C ARG A 141 -0.66 9.20 1.02
N PHE A 142 -1.35 8.16 0.56
CA PHE A 142 -2.55 7.65 1.22
C PHE A 142 -2.33 6.37 2.04
N GLU A 143 -1.15 5.77 1.91
CA GLU A 143 -0.77 4.54 2.61
C GLU A 143 0.44 4.74 3.54
N ALA A 144 1.44 5.53 3.12
CA ALA A 144 2.72 5.59 3.82
C ALA A 144 2.86 6.77 4.80
N VAL A 145 1.81 7.58 4.99
CA VAL A 145 1.83 8.71 5.93
C VAL A 145 1.54 8.24 7.35
N TRP A 146 2.44 8.54 8.28
CA TRP A 146 2.25 8.23 9.68
C TRP A 146 1.14 9.08 10.30
N THR A 147 0.25 8.41 11.04
CA THR A 147 -0.60 9.05 12.03
C THR A 147 0.25 9.70 13.13
N PRO A 148 -0.29 10.70 13.86
CA PRO A 148 0.42 11.28 15.00
C PRO A 148 0.89 10.23 16.03
N ALA A 149 0.06 9.20 16.28
CA ALA A 149 0.42 8.12 17.18
C ALA A 149 1.59 7.26 16.66
N GLN A 150 1.59 6.92 15.36
CA GLN A 150 2.71 6.21 14.72
C GLN A 150 3.99 7.05 14.75
N TRP A 151 3.90 8.35 14.50
CA TRP A 151 5.03 9.26 14.59
C TRP A 151 5.63 9.31 16.01
N GLN A 152 4.79 9.45 17.03
CA GLN A 152 5.24 9.41 18.42
C GLN A 152 5.86 8.06 18.80
N SER A 153 5.27 6.95 18.33
CA SER A 153 5.82 5.61 18.50
C SER A 153 7.20 5.48 17.85
N HIS A 154 7.37 6.03 16.64
CA HIS A 154 8.64 6.06 15.92
C HIS A 154 9.70 6.86 16.69
N LEU A 155 9.36 8.04 17.21
CA LEU A 155 10.28 8.86 18.01
C LEU A 155 10.74 8.15 19.29
N ARG A 156 9.82 7.44 19.97
CA ARG A 156 10.17 6.59 21.13
C ARG A 156 11.16 5.50 20.73
N ALA A 157 10.89 4.79 19.65
CA ALA A 157 11.76 3.73 19.14
C ALA A 157 13.14 4.28 18.75
N ALA A 158 13.19 5.40 18.01
CA ALA A 158 14.44 6.03 17.57
C ALA A 158 15.34 6.41 18.75
N ARG A 159 14.76 6.98 19.82
CA ARG A 159 15.49 7.30 21.04
C ARG A 159 16.07 6.04 21.70
N GLY A 160 15.24 5.03 21.94
CA GLY A 160 15.69 3.81 22.60
C GLY A 160 16.72 3.01 21.80
N VAL A 161 16.63 3.02 20.46
CA VAL A 161 17.65 2.46 19.58
C VAL A 161 18.96 3.24 19.72
N ARG A 162 18.93 4.57 19.68
CA ARG A 162 20.14 5.41 19.82
C ARG A 162 20.85 5.17 21.15
N GLU A 163 20.11 5.19 22.26
CA GLU A 163 20.65 4.91 23.59
C GLU A 163 21.27 3.51 23.68
N THR A 164 20.61 2.51 23.08
CA THR A 164 21.14 1.13 23.05
C THR A 164 22.44 1.03 22.25
N VAL A 165 22.57 1.77 21.15
CA VAL A 165 23.83 1.84 20.39
C VAL A 165 24.93 2.47 21.25
N ASP A 166 24.63 3.55 21.97
CA ASP A 166 25.61 4.18 22.86
C ASP A 166 26.08 3.23 23.98
N GLU A 167 25.16 2.46 24.57
CA GLU A 167 25.45 1.42 25.54
C GLU A 167 26.27 0.27 24.96
N ALA A 168 25.96 -0.19 23.75
CA ALA A 168 26.71 -1.24 23.05
C ALA A 168 28.16 -0.82 22.81
N PHE A 169 28.38 0.41 22.34
CA PHE A 169 29.73 0.95 22.17
C PHE A 169 30.47 1.15 23.50
N ALA A 170 29.76 1.51 24.58
CA ALA A 170 30.36 1.59 25.91
C ALA A 170 30.77 0.20 26.42
N TYR A 171 29.93 -0.82 26.18
CA TYR A 171 30.20 -2.20 26.57
C TYR A 171 31.47 -2.73 25.90
N ILE A 172 31.62 -2.61 24.58
CA ILE A 172 32.81 -3.10 23.87
C ILE A 172 34.09 -2.33 24.23
N ARG A 173 33.99 -1.07 24.68
CA ARG A 173 35.17 -0.34 25.19
C ARG A 173 35.72 -0.94 26.48
N GLN A 174 34.87 -1.58 27.28
CA GLN A 174 35.24 -2.17 28.57
C GLN A 174 35.55 -3.67 28.48
N HIS A 175 35.17 -4.32 27.37
CA HIS A 175 35.30 -5.77 27.18
C HIS A 175 36.08 -6.05 25.90
N THR A 176 37.26 -6.67 26.04
CA THR A 176 38.19 -6.90 24.92
C THR A 176 37.93 -8.20 24.15
N GLN A 177 37.04 -9.07 24.63
CA GLN A 177 36.66 -10.33 23.98
C GLN A 177 35.14 -10.44 23.92
N VAL A 178 34.53 -9.78 22.93
CA VAL A 178 33.08 -9.81 22.68
C VAL A 178 32.83 -10.39 21.30
N THR A 179 31.95 -11.41 21.22
CA THR A 179 31.51 -11.96 19.94
C THR A 179 30.34 -11.15 19.37
N GLU A 180 30.17 -11.19 18.06
CA GLU A 180 29.01 -10.57 17.38
C GLU A 180 27.68 -11.06 17.97
N TYR A 181 27.57 -12.36 18.24
CA TYR A 181 26.40 -12.95 18.88
C TYR A 181 26.15 -12.39 20.29
N ALA A 182 27.18 -12.35 21.14
CA ALA A 182 27.04 -11.82 22.50
C ALA A 182 26.59 -10.35 22.47
N MET A 183 27.12 -9.56 21.54
CA MET A 183 26.70 -8.16 21.37
C MET A 183 25.27 -8.03 20.83
N GLN A 184 24.87 -8.89 19.89
CA GLN A 184 23.49 -8.93 19.41
C GLN A 184 22.52 -9.24 20.55
N GLN A 185 22.84 -10.22 21.41
CA GLN A 185 22.01 -10.55 22.58
C GLN A 185 21.95 -9.38 23.56
N PHE A 186 23.08 -8.72 23.83
CA PHE A 186 23.11 -7.51 24.65
C PHE A 186 22.16 -6.41 24.11
N ILE A 187 22.17 -6.16 22.79
CA ILE A 187 21.27 -5.18 22.16
C ILE A 187 19.80 -5.61 22.29
N LEU A 188 19.50 -6.90 22.08
CA LEU A 188 18.15 -7.44 22.23
C LEU A 188 17.62 -7.29 23.65
N GLU A 189 18.44 -7.56 24.67
CA GLU A 189 18.09 -7.33 26.07
C GLU A 189 17.75 -5.86 26.34
N ARG A 190 18.53 -4.94 25.75
CA ARG A 190 18.28 -3.50 25.87
C ARG A 190 17.02 -3.04 25.16
N PHE A 191 16.70 -3.62 24.01
CA PHE A 191 15.42 -3.40 23.34
C PHE A 191 14.25 -3.90 24.20
N ALA A 192 14.34 -5.13 24.73
CA ALA A 192 13.32 -5.71 25.59
C ALA A 192 13.09 -4.88 26.86
N ALA A 193 14.18 -4.45 27.53
CA ALA A 193 14.10 -3.60 28.73
C ALA A 193 13.44 -2.24 28.46
N ARG A 194 13.49 -1.75 27.22
CA ARG A 194 12.86 -0.50 26.77
C ARG A 194 11.45 -0.71 26.19
N GLY A 195 10.93 -1.93 26.20
CA GLY A 195 9.66 -2.28 25.57
C GLY A 195 9.68 -2.11 24.05
N LEU A 196 10.86 -2.21 23.43
CA LEU A 196 11.01 -2.21 21.98
C LEU A 196 10.96 -3.64 21.44
N THR A 197 10.44 -3.78 20.23
CA THR A 197 10.39 -5.05 19.50
C THR A 197 11.10 -4.91 18.17
N THR A 198 11.56 -6.04 17.62
CA THR A 198 12.16 -6.10 16.29
C THR A 198 11.60 -7.31 15.53
N TYR A 199 11.52 -7.20 14.21
CA TYR A 199 11.09 -8.31 13.35
C TYR A 199 12.18 -9.38 13.21
N HIS A 200 13.44 -8.95 13.16
CA HIS A 200 14.61 -9.82 13.17
C HIS A 200 15.67 -9.28 14.13
N PRO A 201 16.52 -10.14 14.71
CA PRO A 201 17.66 -9.70 15.52
C PRO A 201 18.51 -8.66 14.76
N PRO A 202 19.01 -7.62 15.45
CA PRO A 202 19.86 -6.62 14.82
C PRO A 202 21.18 -7.25 14.37
N ILE A 203 21.71 -6.76 13.25
CA ILE A 203 23.01 -7.23 12.75
C ILE A 203 24.11 -6.59 13.61
N VAL A 204 25.01 -7.43 14.11
CA VAL A 204 26.31 -7.01 14.64
C VAL A 204 27.36 -7.71 13.81
N ALA A 205 28.23 -6.92 13.19
CA ALA A 205 29.22 -7.42 12.25
C ALA A 205 30.57 -6.74 12.46
N VAL A 206 31.66 -7.49 12.33
CA VAL A 206 33.03 -7.06 12.53
C VAL A 206 33.85 -7.38 11.28
N ASN A 207 34.68 -6.44 10.84
CA ASN A 207 35.59 -6.57 9.70
C ASN A 207 34.85 -7.04 8.43
N ALA A 208 35.24 -8.19 7.86
CA ALA A 208 34.69 -8.71 6.62
C ALA A 208 33.19 -9.03 6.68
N HIS A 209 32.65 -9.34 7.86
CA HIS A 209 31.22 -9.63 8.02
C HIS A 209 30.33 -8.40 7.82
N GLY A 210 30.88 -7.18 7.89
CA GLY A 210 30.12 -5.95 7.66
C GLY A 210 29.88 -5.62 6.18
N ALA A 211 30.44 -6.43 5.28
CA ALA A 211 30.32 -6.27 3.82
C ALA A 211 29.52 -7.41 3.16
N ASP A 212 28.99 -8.33 3.96
CA ASP A 212 28.08 -9.43 3.57
C ASP A 212 26.63 -9.02 3.85
#